data_AF-A0A661R500-F1
#
_entry.id   AF-A0A661R500-F1
#
_cell.length_a   1.000
_cell.length_b   1.000
_cell.length_c   1.000
_cell.angle_alpha   90.00
_cell.angle_beta   90.00
_cell.angle_gamma   90.00
#
_symmetry.space_group_name_H-M   'P 1'
#
loop_
_entity.id
_entity.type
_entity.pdbx_description
1 polymer ?
#
loop_
_entity_poly.entity_id
_entity_poly.type
_entity_poly.pdbx_seq_one_letter_code
_entity_poly.pdbx_strand_id
1 'polypeptide(L)'
;IEQEGQVRGVITDKGEYKAPNVILAPGRIGANWVASVAQKHGINLSQRGIEVGIRVEVHNDIMDDLCNVIYDPTFFIQTNTYDDQTRTFCTNQGGFISLENYKDFVCVNGHAYSGKKSSNTNFAFLSKVILTEPVTDNQAYGESIGQLATIIGGGKPILQRFGDLKRGRRSTWNRIHKGYIEPTMTNVVCGDIAMALPERILTNLIEGLETLNCVVPGVSNDETLLYAPEIKFFATQVETNNYLETSIKGMYVAGDGPGVAGNIVSAAATGLIPAKRIIELQ
;
A
#
# COMPACT_ATOMS: atom_id res chain seq x y z
N ILE A 1 13.57 -13.94 -25.46
CA ILE A 1 13.53 -14.73 -26.71
C ILE A 1 12.67 -15.94 -26.40
N GLU A 2 11.59 -16.10 -27.13
CA GLU A 2 10.65 -17.20 -26.98
C GLU A 2 10.51 -17.89 -28.34
N GLN A 3 10.46 -19.22 -28.30
CA GLN A 3 10.25 -20.06 -29.47
C GLN A 3 9.44 -21.28 -29.04
N GLU A 4 8.29 -21.50 -29.68
CA GLU A 4 7.39 -22.64 -29.44
C GLU A 4 6.90 -22.74 -27.98
N GLY A 5 6.60 -21.60 -27.35
CA GLY A 5 6.14 -21.50 -25.97
C GLY A 5 7.24 -21.72 -24.92
N GLN A 6 8.51 -21.72 -25.33
CA GLN A 6 9.65 -21.92 -24.45
C GLN A 6 10.64 -20.75 -24.52
N VAL A 7 11.15 -20.33 -23.37
CA VAL A 7 12.22 -19.33 -23.31
C VAL A 7 13.52 -19.92 -23.87
N ARG A 8 14.23 -19.13 -24.68
CA ARG A 8 15.54 -19.48 -25.25
C ARG A 8 16.66 -18.55 -24.79
N GLY A 9 16.32 -17.45 -24.12
CA GLY A 9 17.29 -16.47 -23.66
C GLY A 9 16.72 -15.06 -23.54
N VAL A 10 17.62 -14.10 -23.34
CA VAL A 10 17.33 -12.66 -23.20
C VAL A 10 18.14 -11.84 -24.19
N ILE A 11 17.61 -10.68 -24.58
CA ILE A 11 18.30 -9.69 -25.39
C ILE A 11 18.55 -8.49 -24.49
N THR A 12 19.78 -7.98 -24.49
CA THR A 12 20.16 -6.74 -23.82
C THR A 12 20.81 -5.78 -24.83
N ASP A 13 21.15 -4.58 -24.37
CA ASP A 13 21.97 -3.61 -25.10
C ASP A 13 23.39 -4.13 -25.45
N LYS A 14 23.84 -5.20 -24.80
CA LYS A 14 25.15 -5.84 -25.01
C LYS A 14 25.12 -7.08 -25.90
N GLY A 15 23.93 -7.57 -26.26
CA GLY A 15 23.76 -8.70 -27.15
C GLY A 15 22.73 -9.74 -26.68
N GLU A 16 22.80 -10.91 -27.29
CA GLU A 16 21.92 -12.05 -27.02
C GLU A 16 22.59 -13.05 -26.08
N TYR A 17 21.88 -13.42 -25.01
CA TYR A 17 22.31 -14.43 -24.05
C TYR A 17 21.33 -15.59 -24.05
N LYS A 18 21.80 -16.77 -24.47
CA LYS A 18 20.98 -17.99 -24.53
C LYS A 18 20.94 -18.68 -23.18
N ALA A 19 19.74 -19.04 -22.74
CA ALA A 19 19.51 -19.80 -21.51
C ALA A 19 18.17 -20.55 -21.62
N PRO A 20 18.10 -21.82 -21.16
CA PRO A 20 16.86 -22.58 -21.16
C PRO A 20 15.89 -22.14 -20.05
N ASN A 21 16.38 -21.40 -19.06
CA ASN A 21 15.59 -20.84 -17.96
C ASN A 21 16.02 -19.38 -17.70
N VAL A 22 15.05 -18.51 -17.44
CA VAL A 22 15.25 -17.08 -17.16
C VAL A 22 14.34 -16.67 -16.00
N ILE A 23 14.89 -15.99 -14.99
CA ILE A 23 14.11 -15.40 -13.89
C ILE A 23 14.04 -13.88 -14.08
N LEU A 24 12.83 -13.34 -14.24
CA LEU A 24 12.57 -11.91 -14.35
C LEU A 24 12.37 -11.32 -12.94
N ALA A 25 13.35 -10.55 -12.46
CA ALA A 25 13.31 -9.92 -11.13
C ALA A 25 13.74 -8.43 -11.15
N PRO A 26 13.04 -7.56 -11.91
CA PRO A 26 13.53 -6.21 -12.17
C PRO A 26 13.24 -5.20 -11.04
N GLY A 27 12.65 -5.66 -9.93
CA GLY A 27 12.19 -4.80 -8.83
C GLY A 27 11.04 -3.85 -9.23
N ARG A 28 10.58 -3.02 -8.30
CA ARG A 28 9.42 -2.12 -8.53
C ARG A 28 9.62 -1.17 -9.71
N ILE A 29 10.84 -0.66 -9.89
CA ILE A 29 11.18 0.25 -11.01
C ILE A 29 10.89 -0.43 -12.37
N GLY A 30 11.09 -1.74 -12.47
CA GLY A 30 10.84 -2.49 -13.70
C GLY A 30 9.47 -3.15 -13.79
N ALA A 31 8.50 -2.78 -12.95
CA ALA A 31 7.13 -3.32 -13.00
C ALA A 31 6.48 -3.08 -14.37
N ASN A 32 6.57 -1.86 -14.89
CA ASN A 32 6.03 -1.51 -16.22
C ASN A 32 6.73 -2.29 -17.34
N TRP A 33 8.05 -2.50 -17.21
CA TRP A 33 8.80 -3.29 -18.18
C TRP A 33 8.33 -4.74 -18.18
N VAL A 34 8.23 -5.41 -17.03
CA VAL A 34 7.80 -6.82 -16.98
C VAL A 34 6.34 -6.98 -17.41
N ALA A 35 5.47 -6.01 -17.09
CA ALA A 35 4.10 -5.98 -17.60
C ALA A 35 4.07 -5.88 -19.14
N SER A 36 4.90 -5.04 -19.74
CA SER A 36 5.01 -4.96 -21.20
C SER A 36 5.52 -6.26 -21.83
N VAL A 37 6.46 -6.95 -21.17
CA VAL A 37 6.97 -8.26 -21.60
C VAL A 37 5.85 -9.30 -21.54
N ALA A 38 5.08 -9.33 -20.44
CA ALA A 38 3.94 -10.23 -20.28
C ALA A 38 2.88 -10.00 -21.38
N GLN A 39 2.47 -8.75 -21.61
CA GLN A 39 1.52 -8.39 -22.66
C GLN A 39 2.00 -8.81 -24.05
N LYS A 40 3.26 -8.50 -24.39
CA LYS A 40 3.87 -8.85 -25.68
C LYS A 40 3.83 -10.36 -25.95
N HIS A 41 3.93 -11.15 -24.88
CA HIS A 41 3.97 -12.61 -24.96
C HIS A 41 2.64 -13.29 -24.61
N GLY A 42 1.55 -12.53 -24.46
CA GLY A 42 0.23 -13.09 -24.14
C GLY A 42 0.16 -13.78 -22.76
N ILE A 43 1.05 -13.40 -21.83
CA ILE A 43 0.96 -13.84 -20.43
C ILE A 43 -0.11 -13.00 -19.74
N ASN A 44 -1.07 -13.65 -19.09
CA ASN A 44 -2.13 -12.91 -18.40
C ASN A 44 -1.56 -12.07 -17.26
N LEU A 45 -2.20 -10.93 -17.07
CA LEU A 45 -1.91 -9.98 -16.03
C LEU A 45 -3.15 -9.83 -15.16
N SER A 46 -2.95 -9.82 -13.85
CA SER A 46 -4.00 -9.51 -12.88
C SER A 46 -3.66 -8.24 -12.12
N GLN A 47 -4.66 -7.39 -11.90
CA GLN A 47 -4.51 -6.20 -11.08
C GLN A 47 -4.98 -6.54 -9.66
N ARG A 48 -4.11 -6.36 -8.66
CA ARG A 48 -4.52 -6.52 -7.24
C ARG A 48 -5.42 -5.38 -6.74
N GLY A 49 -5.65 -4.39 -7.60
CA GLY A 49 -6.32 -3.13 -7.28
C GLY A 49 -5.34 -2.09 -6.77
N ILE A 50 -5.88 -1.10 -6.08
CA ILE A 50 -5.14 -0.19 -5.22
C ILE A 50 -5.69 -0.28 -3.80
N GLU A 51 -4.97 0.31 -2.88
CA GLU A 51 -5.45 0.54 -1.52
C GLU A 51 -5.42 2.03 -1.24
N VAL A 52 -6.54 2.56 -0.77
CA VAL A 52 -6.71 3.99 -0.49
C VAL A 52 -7.21 4.16 0.92
N GLY A 53 -6.62 5.08 1.66
CA GLY A 53 -7.16 5.48 2.94
C GLY A 53 -6.35 6.59 3.59
N ILE A 54 -5.99 6.34 4.83
CA ILE A 54 -5.38 7.33 5.72
C ILE A 54 -4.20 6.71 6.47
N ARG A 55 -3.33 7.57 6.99
CA ARG A 55 -2.49 7.19 8.12
C ARG A 55 -3.18 7.58 9.42
N VAL A 56 -3.23 6.65 10.35
CA VAL A 56 -3.77 6.84 11.69
C VAL A 56 -2.61 7.05 12.64
N GLU A 57 -2.72 8.02 13.53
CA GLU A 57 -1.76 8.26 14.61
C GLU A 57 -2.48 8.34 15.96
N VAL A 58 -1.99 7.54 16.90
CA VAL A 58 -2.50 7.36 18.26
C VAL A 58 -1.35 7.44 19.26
N HIS A 59 -1.65 7.72 20.53
CA HIS A 59 -0.63 7.59 21.59
C HIS A 59 -0.13 6.14 21.68
N ASN A 60 1.15 5.94 22.02
CA ASN A 60 1.76 4.60 22.08
C ASN A 60 0.97 3.62 22.97
N ASP A 61 0.44 4.09 24.10
CA ASP A 61 -0.31 3.27 25.05
C ASP A 61 -1.50 2.53 24.41
N ILE A 62 -2.10 3.07 23.34
CA ILE A 62 -3.23 2.44 22.64
C ILE A 62 -2.81 1.17 21.91
N MET A 63 -1.56 1.10 21.44
CA MET A 63 -1.05 -0.01 20.63
C MET A 63 -0.03 -0.88 21.38
N ASP A 64 0.35 -0.50 22.60
CA ASP A 64 1.50 -1.08 23.31
C ASP A 64 1.36 -2.59 23.53
N ASP A 65 0.19 -3.03 24.01
CA ASP A 65 -0.10 -4.45 24.26
C ASP A 65 0.08 -5.32 23.00
N LEU A 66 -0.22 -4.78 21.82
CA LEU A 66 -0.09 -5.49 20.55
C LEU A 66 1.32 -5.42 20.00
N CYS A 67 1.91 -4.22 19.95
CA CYS A 67 3.22 -3.99 19.36
C CYS A 67 4.36 -4.66 20.16
N ASN A 68 4.16 -4.89 21.46
CA ASN A 68 5.08 -5.67 22.29
C ASN A 68 5.11 -7.17 21.94
N VAL A 69 4.06 -7.69 21.27
CA VAL A 69 3.98 -9.09 20.82
C VAL A 69 4.35 -9.22 19.34
N ILE A 70 3.85 -8.32 18.49
CA ILE A 70 4.05 -8.35 17.03
C ILE A 70 4.39 -6.94 16.56
N TYR A 71 5.51 -6.79 15.86
CA TYR A 71 5.98 -5.48 15.38
C TYR A 71 5.00 -4.77 14.44
N ASP A 72 4.38 -5.50 13.50
CA ASP A 72 3.42 -4.96 12.52
C ASP A 72 2.09 -5.74 12.57
N PRO A 73 1.22 -5.48 13.58
CA PRO A 73 -0.04 -6.18 13.70
C PRO A 73 -0.96 -5.83 12.52
N THR A 74 -1.29 -6.85 11.72
CA THR A 74 -2.14 -6.71 10.54
C THR A 74 -3.54 -7.22 10.84
N PHE A 75 -4.51 -6.31 10.85
CA PHE A 75 -5.94 -6.62 10.98
C PHE A 75 -6.61 -6.48 9.63
N PHE A 76 -7.48 -7.43 9.28
CA PHE A 76 -8.39 -7.34 8.14
C PHE A 76 -9.81 -7.22 8.68
N ILE A 77 -10.53 -6.19 8.25
CA ILE A 77 -11.87 -5.86 8.75
C ILE A 77 -12.81 -5.75 7.55
N GLN A 78 -13.90 -6.53 7.58
CA GLN A 78 -15.00 -6.38 6.64
C GLN A 78 -15.92 -5.26 7.12
N THR A 79 -16.25 -4.32 6.24
CA THR A 79 -17.12 -3.17 6.53
C THR A 79 -18.59 -3.56 6.39
N ASN A 80 -19.45 -2.93 7.17
CA ASN A 80 -20.86 -3.33 7.26
C ASN A 80 -21.67 -2.80 6.08
N THR A 81 -21.38 -1.59 5.60
CA THR A 81 -22.19 -0.95 4.56
C THR A 81 -21.94 -1.54 3.18
N TYR A 82 -20.68 -1.86 2.84
CA TYR A 82 -20.29 -2.22 1.47
C TYR A 82 -19.67 -3.61 1.33
N ASP A 83 -19.54 -4.37 2.42
CA ASP A 83 -18.80 -5.65 2.46
C ASP A 83 -17.35 -5.53 1.96
N ASP A 84 -16.79 -4.32 2.02
CA ASP A 84 -15.42 -4.07 1.60
C ASP A 84 -14.44 -4.47 2.68
N GLN A 85 -13.19 -4.70 2.28
CA GLN A 85 -12.11 -4.99 3.20
C GLN A 85 -11.29 -3.74 3.49
N THR A 86 -11.11 -3.45 4.77
CA THR A 86 -10.08 -2.53 5.28
C THR A 86 -8.98 -3.30 6.00
N ARG A 87 -7.78 -2.71 6.07
CA ARG A 87 -6.69 -3.31 6.84
C ARG A 87 -5.73 -2.31 7.45
N THR A 88 -5.09 -2.70 8.54
CA THR A 88 -3.89 -2.03 9.05
C THR A 88 -2.67 -2.43 8.22
N PHE A 89 -1.69 -1.53 8.09
CA PHE A 89 -0.46 -1.79 7.36
C PHE A 89 0.67 -0.91 7.86
N CYS A 90 1.90 -1.45 7.89
CA CYS A 90 3.11 -0.69 8.18
C CYS A 90 2.99 0.07 9.50
N THR A 91 2.69 -0.67 10.57
CA THR A 91 2.64 -0.13 11.93
C THR A 91 4.05 0.28 12.37
N ASN A 92 4.15 1.46 12.95
CA ASN A 92 5.40 2.04 13.43
C ASN A 92 5.20 2.56 14.88
N GLN A 93 5.49 1.70 15.86
CA GLN A 93 5.43 2.07 17.28
C GLN A 93 6.57 3.02 17.66
N GLY A 94 6.19 4.16 18.27
CA GLY A 94 7.09 5.30 18.49
C GLY A 94 7.65 5.87 17.19
N GLY A 95 6.92 5.73 16.09
CA GLY A 95 7.31 6.17 14.76
C GLY A 95 6.90 7.60 14.43
N PHE A 96 7.10 7.99 13.19
CA PHE A 96 6.80 9.32 12.67
C PHE A 96 6.01 9.18 11.36
N ILE A 97 5.05 10.08 11.16
CA ILE A 97 4.44 10.27 9.84
C ILE A 97 5.50 10.91 8.91
N SER A 98 5.54 10.47 7.66
CA SER A 98 6.38 11.06 6.61
C SER A 98 5.56 11.48 5.40
N LEU A 99 6.10 12.45 4.67
CA LEU A 99 5.60 12.88 3.37
C LEU A 99 6.11 11.91 2.29
N GLU A 100 5.20 11.43 1.46
CA GLU A 100 5.50 10.64 0.28
C GLU A 100 5.18 11.48 -0.97
N ASN A 101 6.21 11.91 -1.69
CA ASN A 101 6.04 12.77 -2.87
C ASN A 101 5.91 11.92 -4.14
N TYR A 102 4.81 12.12 -4.86
CA TYR A 102 4.64 11.66 -6.22
C TYR A 102 4.91 12.83 -7.17
N LYS A 103 4.95 12.55 -8.48
CA LYS A 103 5.24 13.56 -9.50
C LYS A 103 4.25 14.73 -9.44
N ASP A 104 2.97 14.41 -9.30
CA ASP A 104 1.87 15.38 -9.46
C ASP A 104 1.00 15.54 -8.19
N PHE A 105 1.31 14.80 -7.11
CA PHE A 105 0.54 14.84 -5.85
C PHE A 105 1.38 14.42 -4.65
N VAL A 106 0.85 14.64 -3.45
CA VAL A 106 1.47 14.22 -2.19
C VAL A 106 0.60 13.21 -1.45
N CYS A 107 1.25 12.23 -0.84
CA CYS A 107 0.68 11.25 0.06
C CYS A 107 1.37 11.33 1.42
N VAL A 108 0.83 10.59 2.38
CA VAL A 108 1.53 10.26 3.62
C VAL A 108 2.03 8.82 3.61
N ASN A 109 2.99 8.59 4.48
CA ASN A 109 3.52 7.28 4.86
C ASN A 109 4.00 7.40 6.31
N GLY A 110 4.78 6.42 6.78
CA GLY A 110 5.37 6.48 8.11
C GLY A 110 6.56 5.56 8.24
N HIS A 111 7.40 5.90 9.20
CA HIS A 111 8.69 5.27 9.44
C HIS A 111 9.04 5.31 10.92
N ALA A 112 10.05 4.54 11.31
CA ALA A 112 10.64 4.59 12.64
C ALA A 112 12.16 4.77 12.52
N TYR A 113 12.73 5.62 13.38
CA TYR A 113 14.18 5.72 13.52
C TYR A 113 14.67 4.69 14.56
N SER A 114 15.90 4.22 14.40
CA SER A 114 16.54 3.33 15.37
C SER A 114 16.84 4.05 16.70
N GLY A 115 17.30 5.30 16.64
CA GLY A 115 17.74 6.07 17.81
C GLY A 115 16.79 7.17 18.31
N LYS A 116 15.61 7.32 17.70
CA LYS A 116 14.63 8.35 18.07
C LYS A 116 13.22 7.76 18.05
N LYS A 117 12.48 7.95 19.13
CA LYS A 117 11.09 7.51 19.28
C LYS A 117 10.19 8.71 19.54
N SER A 118 9.00 8.69 18.97
CA SER A 118 7.91 9.58 19.34
C SER A 118 7.08 8.96 20.48
N SER A 119 6.16 9.74 21.05
CA SER A 119 5.10 9.26 21.95
C SER A 119 3.96 8.54 21.22
N ASN A 120 4.03 8.42 19.89
CA ASN A 120 2.89 8.02 19.07
C ASN A 120 3.20 6.77 18.24
N THR A 121 2.17 5.95 18.06
CA THR A 121 2.17 4.87 17.09
C THR A 121 1.37 5.31 15.88
N ASN A 122 1.88 5.02 14.69
CA ASN A 122 1.12 5.24 13.46
C ASN A 122 1.06 3.99 12.59
N PHE A 123 0.00 3.85 11.82
CA PHE A 123 -0.19 2.79 10.84
C PHE A 123 -1.06 3.30 9.69
N ALA A 124 -0.86 2.77 8.50
CA ALA A 124 -1.79 2.99 7.40
C ALA A 124 -3.07 2.18 7.65
N PHE A 125 -4.23 2.82 7.45
CA PHE A 125 -5.53 2.17 7.47
C PHE A 125 -6.18 2.35 6.10
N LEU A 126 -6.32 1.24 5.39
CA LEU A 126 -6.49 1.23 3.94
C LEU A 126 -7.75 0.45 3.57
N SER A 127 -8.54 1.00 2.65
CA SER A 127 -9.65 0.30 1.99
C SER A 127 -9.16 -0.24 0.64
N LYS A 128 -9.43 -1.52 0.38
CA LYS A 128 -9.09 -2.14 -0.90
C LYS A 128 -10.07 -1.71 -1.98
N VAL A 129 -9.54 -1.27 -3.11
CA VAL A 129 -10.33 -0.91 -4.29
C VAL A 129 -9.86 -1.75 -5.47
N ILE A 130 -10.78 -2.51 -6.05
CA ILE A 130 -10.58 -3.18 -7.34
C ILE A 130 -11.67 -2.67 -8.28
N LEU A 131 -11.30 -1.76 -9.17
CA LEU A 131 -12.15 -1.37 -10.28
C LEU A 131 -12.14 -2.46 -11.35
N THR A 132 -13.33 -2.73 -11.88
CA THR A 132 -13.61 -3.73 -12.93
C THR A 132 -14.28 -3.03 -14.11
N GLU A 133 -14.90 -3.75 -15.02
CA GLU A 133 -15.56 -3.13 -16.18
C GLU A 133 -16.64 -2.11 -15.78
N PRO A 134 -16.73 -0.95 -16.47
CA PRO A 134 -15.96 -0.54 -17.64
C PRO A 134 -14.65 0.23 -17.32
N VAL A 135 -14.33 0.45 -16.05
CA VAL A 135 -13.14 1.22 -15.63
C VAL A 135 -12.19 0.31 -14.88
N THR A 136 -11.16 -0.21 -15.55
CA THR A 136 -10.21 -1.16 -14.93
C THR A 136 -8.90 -0.50 -14.47
N ASP A 137 -8.72 0.79 -14.79
CA ASP A 137 -7.52 1.54 -14.43
C ASP A 137 -7.57 2.02 -12.97
N ASN A 138 -7.18 1.11 -12.08
CA ASN A 138 -7.04 1.37 -10.67
C ASN A 138 -5.96 2.41 -10.35
N GLN A 139 -4.91 2.51 -11.19
CA GLN A 139 -3.83 3.45 -10.95
C GLN A 139 -4.30 4.89 -11.19
N ALA A 140 -4.93 5.15 -12.33
CA ALA A 140 -5.48 6.47 -12.64
C ALA A 140 -6.50 6.95 -11.58
N TYR A 141 -7.31 6.03 -11.04
CA TYR A 141 -8.22 6.33 -9.95
C TYR A 141 -7.50 6.76 -8.67
N GLY A 142 -6.46 6.04 -8.27
CA GLY A 142 -5.63 6.40 -7.10
C GLY A 142 -4.90 7.72 -7.29
N GLU A 143 -4.33 7.96 -8.47
CA GLU A 143 -3.68 9.23 -8.81
C GLU A 143 -4.66 10.41 -8.76
N SER A 144 -5.89 10.21 -9.25
CA SER A 144 -6.96 11.22 -9.20
C SER A 144 -7.35 11.59 -7.76
N ILE A 145 -7.47 10.59 -6.87
CA ILE A 145 -7.70 10.83 -5.44
C ILE A 145 -6.53 11.57 -4.81
N GLY A 146 -5.29 11.18 -5.14
CA GLY A 146 -4.08 11.84 -4.67
C GLY A 146 -4.02 13.33 -5.04
N GLN A 147 -4.30 13.63 -6.30
CA GLN A 147 -4.38 15.00 -6.82
C GLN A 147 -5.48 15.81 -6.14
N LEU A 148 -6.68 15.23 -5.99
CA LEU A 148 -7.79 15.91 -5.30
C LEU A 148 -7.44 16.23 -3.85
N ALA A 149 -6.88 15.27 -3.11
CA ALA A 149 -6.47 15.48 -1.73
C ALA A 149 -5.37 16.55 -1.61
N THR A 150 -4.43 16.58 -2.56
CA THR A 150 -3.40 17.61 -2.64
C THR A 150 -3.99 18.99 -2.89
N ILE A 151 -5.01 19.11 -3.76
CA ILE A 151 -5.72 20.37 -4.03
C ILE A 151 -6.43 20.86 -2.75
N ILE A 152 -7.22 20.00 -2.10
CA ILE A 152 -7.93 20.33 -0.86
C ILE A 152 -6.96 20.69 0.26
N GLY A 153 -5.81 20.01 0.33
CA GLY A 153 -4.74 20.27 1.29
C GLY A 153 -3.79 21.40 0.90
N GLY A 154 -4.06 22.17 -0.15
CA GLY A 154 -3.24 23.33 -0.56
C GLY A 154 -1.79 22.96 -0.90
N GLY A 155 -1.58 21.81 -1.55
CA GLY A 155 -0.26 21.27 -1.88
C GLY A 155 0.36 20.39 -0.78
N LYS A 156 -0.36 20.12 0.32
CA LYS A 156 0.10 19.31 1.45
C LYS A 156 -0.93 18.23 1.80
N PRO A 157 -0.55 17.20 2.57
CA PRO A 157 -1.52 16.28 3.14
C PRO A 157 -2.49 16.96 4.11
N ILE A 158 -3.67 16.37 4.26
CA ILE A 158 -4.73 16.83 5.16
C ILE A 158 -4.56 16.15 6.52
N LEU A 159 -4.64 16.93 7.60
CA LEU A 159 -4.75 16.43 8.98
C LEU A 159 -6.15 16.69 9.52
N GLN A 160 -6.79 15.66 10.07
CA GLN A 160 -8.10 15.76 10.72
C GLN A 160 -8.17 14.85 11.95
N ARG A 161 -8.87 15.28 12.99
CA ARG A 161 -9.21 14.41 14.13
C ARG A 161 -10.37 13.50 13.73
N PHE A 162 -10.33 12.24 14.13
CA PHE A 162 -11.40 11.30 13.85
C PHE A 162 -12.77 11.78 14.36
N GLY A 163 -12.83 12.41 15.53
CA GLY A 163 -14.06 12.98 16.05
C GLY A 163 -14.60 14.14 15.19
N ASP A 164 -13.73 14.92 14.54
CA ASP A 164 -14.16 15.98 13.63
C ASP A 164 -14.68 15.39 12.31
N LEU A 165 -14.06 14.32 11.80
CA LEU A 165 -14.54 13.58 10.63
C LEU A 165 -15.94 13.01 10.87
N LYS A 166 -16.17 12.31 11.99
CA LYS A 166 -17.51 11.76 12.36
C LYS A 166 -18.60 12.84 12.45
N ARG A 167 -18.22 14.08 12.78
CA ARG A 167 -19.15 15.23 12.87
C ARG A 167 -19.32 15.98 11.55
N GLY A 168 -18.71 15.51 10.46
CA GLY A 168 -18.77 16.17 9.15
C GLY A 168 -18.19 17.57 9.17
N ARG A 169 -17.08 17.78 9.89
CA ARG A 169 -16.43 19.10 9.98
C ARG A 169 -14.92 19.00 9.86
N ARG A 170 -14.32 20.02 9.26
CA ARG A 170 -12.86 20.18 9.24
C ARG A 170 -12.24 20.28 10.64
N SER A 171 -11.01 19.82 10.79
CA SER A 171 -10.16 20.20 11.93
C SER A 171 -9.48 21.57 11.72
N THR A 172 -8.99 22.13 12.81
CA THR A 172 -8.15 23.34 12.84
C THR A 172 -7.02 23.11 13.84
N TRP A 173 -5.92 23.86 13.75
CA TRP A 173 -4.85 23.76 14.74
C TRP A 173 -5.36 23.96 16.17
N ASN A 174 -6.27 24.91 16.41
CA ASN A 174 -6.89 25.10 17.73
C ASN A 174 -7.66 23.88 18.24
N ARG A 175 -8.19 23.05 17.33
CA ARG A 175 -8.86 21.78 17.68
C ARG A 175 -7.84 20.66 17.93
N ILE A 176 -6.78 20.60 17.12
CA ILE A 176 -5.69 19.63 17.28
C ILE A 176 -5.00 19.81 18.63
N HIS A 177 -4.57 21.03 18.97
CA HIS A 177 -3.89 21.34 20.24
C HIS A 177 -4.79 21.26 21.49
N LYS A 178 -6.09 20.98 21.34
CA LYS A 178 -6.98 20.68 22.47
C LYS A 178 -6.99 19.19 22.82
N GLY A 179 -6.48 18.34 21.94
CA GLY A 179 -6.33 16.91 22.21
C GLY A 179 -5.00 16.59 22.89
N TYR A 180 -4.84 15.34 23.28
CA TYR A 180 -3.65 14.83 23.97
C TYR A 180 -2.53 14.39 23.00
N ILE A 181 -2.86 14.16 21.72
CA ILE A 181 -1.91 13.66 20.72
C ILE A 181 -1.26 14.85 19.99
N GLU A 182 0.05 15.00 20.17
CA GLU A 182 0.87 15.94 19.40
C GLU A 182 1.24 15.32 18.04
N PRO A 183 0.90 15.95 16.89
CA PRO A 183 1.24 15.44 15.56
C PRO A 183 2.74 15.22 15.35
N THR A 184 3.17 14.04 14.91
CA THR A 184 4.59 13.82 14.56
C THR A 184 5.00 14.50 13.25
N MET A 185 4.04 14.86 12.40
CA MET A 185 4.26 15.65 11.19
C MET A 185 3.36 16.89 11.17
N THR A 186 3.99 18.07 11.16
CA THR A 186 3.30 19.36 11.11
C THR A 186 3.28 20.00 9.72
N ASN A 187 3.97 19.40 8.74
CA ASN A 187 3.92 19.82 7.34
C ASN A 187 2.63 19.33 6.65
N VAL A 188 1.49 19.79 7.15
CA VAL A 188 0.13 19.39 6.77
C VAL A 188 -0.79 20.60 6.78
N VAL A 189 -2.00 20.43 6.23
CA VAL A 189 -3.11 21.38 6.40
C VAL A 189 -4.21 20.74 7.23
N CYS A 190 -4.60 21.38 8.33
CA CYS A 190 -5.80 20.98 9.06
C CYS A 190 -7.04 21.20 8.18
N GLY A 191 -7.74 20.12 7.82
CA GLY A 191 -8.79 20.17 6.80
C GLY A 191 -9.89 19.16 7.03
N ASP A 192 -10.64 18.88 5.96
CA ASP A 192 -11.70 17.90 5.93
C ASP A 192 -11.39 16.83 4.89
N ILE A 193 -11.07 15.62 5.35
CA ILE A 193 -10.74 14.47 4.51
C ILE A 193 -11.97 14.07 3.67
N ALA A 194 -13.19 14.37 4.15
CA ALA A 194 -14.41 14.05 3.42
C ALA A 194 -14.55 14.80 2.09
N MET A 195 -13.83 15.91 1.91
CA MET A 195 -13.78 16.64 0.64
C MET A 195 -12.84 16.01 -0.40
N ALA A 196 -11.99 15.07 0.01
CA ALA A 196 -10.94 14.51 -0.81
C ALA A 196 -11.14 13.02 -1.13
N LEU A 197 -11.69 12.25 -0.20
CA LEU A 197 -11.91 10.82 -0.38
C LEU A 197 -13.35 10.54 -0.84
N PRO A 198 -13.57 9.57 -1.74
CA PRO A 198 -14.89 9.09 -2.10
C PRO A 198 -15.67 8.55 -0.89
N GLU A 199 -17.00 8.74 -0.88
CA GLU A 199 -17.87 8.35 0.23
C GLU A 199 -17.71 6.89 0.65
N ARG A 200 -17.65 5.96 -0.33
CA ARG A 200 -17.44 4.53 -0.05
C ARG A 200 -16.16 4.27 0.77
N ILE A 201 -15.06 4.96 0.43
CA ILE A 201 -13.80 4.86 1.18
C ILE A 201 -13.95 5.49 2.57
N LEU A 202 -14.59 6.65 2.69
CA LEU A 202 -14.83 7.30 3.99
C LEU A 202 -15.66 6.42 4.93
N THR A 203 -16.77 5.88 4.45
CA THR A 203 -17.62 4.96 5.21
C THR A 203 -16.81 3.75 5.67
N ASN A 204 -16.03 3.14 4.76
CA ASN A 204 -15.18 1.99 5.09
C ASN A 204 -14.15 2.31 6.18
N LEU A 205 -13.51 3.48 6.12
CA LEU A 205 -12.52 3.89 7.12
C LEU A 205 -13.16 4.16 8.48
N ILE A 206 -14.34 4.78 8.53
CA ILE A 206 -15.08 5.05 9.77
C ILE A 206 -15.53 3.74 10.41
N GLU A 207 -16.27 2.90 9.68
CA GLU A 207 -16.74 1.60 10.19
C GLU A 207 -15.58 0.69 10.56
N GLY A 208 -14.52 0.69 9.75
CA GLY A 208 -13.32 -0.08 9.97
C GLY A 208 -12.59 0.32 11.25
N LEU A 209 -12.43 1.62 11.52
CA LEU A 209 -11.81 2.10 12.75
C LEU A 209 -12.67 1.85 13.98
N GLU A 210 -13.99 2.01 13.89
CA GLU A 210 -14.92 1.69 14.98
C GLU A 210 -14.89 0.20 15.31
N THR A 211 -14.78 -0.66 14.30
CA THR A 211 -14.64 -2.11 14.49
C THR A 211 -13.26 -2.46 15.06
N LEU A 212 -12.19 -1.82 14.57
CA LEU A 212 -10.84 -2.01 15.09
C LEU A 212 -10.77 -1.65 16.58
N ASN A 213 -11.54 -0.67 17.04
CA ASN A 213 -11.60 -0.25 18.44
C ASN A 213 -12.09 -1.35 19.41
N CYS A 214 -12.79 -2.37 18.92
CA CYS A 214 -13.16 -3.54 19.73
C CYS A 214 -11.94 -4.41 20.09
N VAL A 215 -10.85 -4.33 19.31
CA VAL A 215 -9.61 -5.09 19.50
C VAL A 215 -8.46 -4.19 19.95
N VAL A 216 -8.52 -2.91 19.60
CA VAL A 216 -7.55 -1.87 19.95
C VAL A 216 -8.27 -0.71 20.66
N PRO A 217 -8.65 -0.87 21.95
CA PRO A 217 -9.42 0.13 22.66
C PRO A 217 -8.72 1.49 22.67
N GLY A 218 -9.43 2.52 22.19
CA GLY A 218 -8.93 3.89 22.10
C GLY A 218 -8.45 4.31 20.71
N VAL A 219 -8.31 3.37 19.76
CA VAL A 219 -7.90 3.69 18.39
C VAL A 219 -8.89 4.61 17.67
N SER A 220 -10.18 4.51 18.01
CA SER A 220 -11.25 5.32 17.43
C SER A 220 -11.67 6.49 18.33
N ASN A 221 -10.78 6.94 19.22
CA ASN A 221 -11.01 8.11 20.05
C ASN A 221 -11.21 9.37 19.20
N ASP A 222 -11.96 10.33 19.73
CA ASP A 222 -12.24 11.60 19.04
C ASP A 222 -10.98 12.41 18.72
N GLU A 223 -9.89 12.16 19.44
CA GLU A 223 -8.59 12.83 19.32
C GLU A 223 -7.62 12.11 18.37
N THR A 224 -7.92 10.87 17.96
CA THR A 224 -7.11 10.13 16.98
C THR A 224 -6.86 10.99 15.75
N LEU A 225 -5.60 11.10 15.35
CA LEU A 225 -5.20 11.92 14.23
C LEU A 225 -5.21 11.09 12.94
N LEU A 226 -5.80 11.64 11.90
CA LEU A 226 -5.91 11.05 10.58
C LEU A 226 -5.20 11.93 9.57
N TYR A 227 -4.39 11.30 8.72
CA TYR A 227 -3.64 11.95 7.68
C TYR A 227 -4.05 11.39 6.32
N ALA A 228 -4.38 12.25 5.36
CA ALA A 228 -4.81 11.84 4.02
C ALA A 228 -4.06 12.60 2.92
N PRO A 229 -3.83 11.96 1.75
CA PRO A 229 -4.17 10.57 1.44
C PRO A 229 -3.02 9.62 1.77
N GLU A 230 -3.33 8.38 2.16
CA GLU A 230 -2.39 7.25 2.14
C GLU A 230 -2.83 6.31 1.01
N ILE A 231 -2.01 6.12 -0.02
CA ILE A 231 -2.33 5.27 -1.17
C ILE A 231 -1.21 4.26 -1.37
N LYS A 232 -1.58 3.00 -1.62
CA LYS A 232 -0.65 1.94 -2.02
C LYS A 232 -1.03 1.42 -3.40
N PHE A 233 -0.13 1.71 -4.35
CA PHE A 233 -0.19 1.18 -5.70
C PHE A 233 0.46 -0.20 -5.72
N PHE A 234 -0.27 -1.20 -6.22
CA PHE A 234 0.27 -2.53 -6.43
C PHE A 234 0.77 -2.67 -7.86
N ALA A 235 1.89 -3.35 -8.02
CA ALA A 235 2.33 -3.77 -9.34
C ALA A 235 1.30 -4.74 -9.94
N THR A 236 1.16 -4.68 -11.25
CA THR A 236 0.43 -5.71 -11.99
C THR A 236 1.08 -7.07 -11.71
N GLN A 237 0.26 -8.04 -11.33
CA GLN A 237 0.73 -9.37 -11.01
C GLN A 237 0.75 -10.23 -12.28
N VAL A 238 1.93 -10.73 -12.62
CA VAL A 238 2.13 -11.69 -13.71
C VAL A 238 1.55 -13.05 -13.29
N GLU A 239 0.69 -13.62 -14.15
CA GLU A 239 0.14 -14.95 -13.91
C GLU A 239 1.24 -16.01 -13.93
N THR A 240 1.25 -16.84 -12.90
CA THR A 240 2.24 -17.92 -12.73
C THR A 240 1.64 -19.12 -12.03
N ASN A 241 2.32 -20.27 -12.16
CA ASN A 241 2.05 -21.45 -11.35
C ASN A 241 2.73 -21.37 -9.96
N ASN A 242 2.60 -22.43 -9.16
CA ASN A 242 3.16 -22.51 -7.80
C ASN A 242 4.71 -22.41 -7.74
N TYR A 243 5.41 -22.53 -8.86
CA TYR A 243 6.85 -22.36 -8.97
C TYR A 243 7.26 -20.98 -9.48
N LEU A 244 6.30 -20.06 -9.61
CA LEU A 244 6.47 -18.74 -10.23
C LEU A 244 6.91 -18.81 -11.70
N GLU A 245 6.58 -19.91 -12.39
CA GLU A 245 6.75 -20.05 -13.84
C GLU A 245 5.53 -19.48 -14.55
N THR A 246 5.76 -18.70 -15.60
CA THR A 246 4.70 -18.13 -16.46
C THR A 246 4.12 -19.19 -17.40
N SER A 247 3.17 -18.81 -18.25
CA SER A 247 2.70 -19.67 -19.35
C SER A 247 3.79 -20.00 -20.38
N ILE A 248 4.91 -19.25 -20.41
CA ILE A 248 6.09 -19.59 -21.20
C ILE A 248 7.03 -20.48 -20.38
N LYS A 249 7.28 -21.69 -20.89
CA LYS A 249 8.13 -22.68 -20.24
C LYS A 249 9.56 -22.16 -20.05
N GLY A 250 10.08 -22.29 -18.84
CA GLY A 250 11.40 -21.81 -18.43
C GLY A 250 11.47 -20.31 -18.14
N MET A 251 10.40 -19.55 -18.36
CA MET A 251 10.32 -18.14 -17.96
C MET A 251 9.66 -18.03 -16.58
N TYR A 252 10.46 -17.65 -15.60
CA TYR A 252 10.05 -17.46 -14.21
C TYR A 252 10.05 -15.98 -13.84
N VAL A 253 9.38 -15.64 -12.76
CA VAL A 253 9.37 -14.29 -12.20
C VAL A 253 9.70 -14.32 -10.70
N ALA A 254 10.24 -13.23 -10.17
CA ALA A 254 10.50 -13.09 -8.75
C ALA A 254 10.46 -11.61 -8.31
N GLY A 255 10.18 -11.39 -7.02
CA GLY A 255 10.19 -10.07 -6.39
C GLY A 255 8.98 -9.20 -6.68
N ASP A 256 9.10 -7.93 -6.31
CA ASP A 256 7.98 -6.98 -6.32
C ASP A 256 7.57 -6.53 -7.73
N GLY A 257 8.51 -6.47 -8.68
CA GLY A 257 8.25 -5.97 -10.04
C GLY A 257 7.14 -6.74 -10.77
N PRO A 258 7.21 -8.08 -10.80
CA PRO A 258 6.17 -8.94 -11.37
C PRO A 258 4.93 -9.11 -10.48
N GLY A 259 4.84 -8.42 -9.33
CA GLY A 259 3.71 -8.49 -8.40
C GLY A 259 3.59 -9.78 -7.58
N VAL A 260 4.65 -10.59 -7.50
CA VAL A 260 4.66 -11.87 -6.74
C VAL A 260 5.19 -11.72 -5.30
N ALA A 261 5.70 -10.53 -4.94
CA ALA A 261 6.13 -10.16 -3.59
C ALA A 261 5.66 -8.74 -3.23
N GLY A 262 5.80 -8.36 -1.96
CA GLY A 262 5.43 -7.01 -1.48
C GLY A 262 6.31 -6.44 -0.37
N ASN A 263 7.31 -7.20 0.08
CA ASN A 263 8.28 -6.79 1.09
C ASN A 263 9.62 -7.52 0.88
N ILE A 264 10.65 -7.08 1.60
CA ILE A 264 12.04 -7.58 1.42
C ILE A 264 12.12 -9.11 1.62
N VAL A 265 11.49 -9.64 2.67
CA VAL A 265 11.57 -11.07 3.00
C VAL A 265 10.85 -11.92 1.94
N SER A 266 9.64 -11.52 1.54
CA SER A 266 8.88 -12.18 0.48
C SER A 266 9.60 -12.09 -0.86
N ALA A 267 10.20 -10.96 -1.21
CA ALA A 267 10.96 -10.81 -2.45
C ALA A 267 12.15 -11.79 -2.48
N ALA A 268 12.91 -11.90 -1.39
CA ALA A 268 13.98 -12.88 -1.28
C ALA A 268 13.47 -14.33 -1.38
N ALA A 269 12.37 -14.65 -0.69
CA ALA A 269 11.75 -15.97 -0.75
C ALA A 269 11.29 -16.34 -2.17
N THR A 270 10.69 -15.40 -2.91
CA THR A 270 10.28 -15.62 -4.31
C THR A 270 11.45 -15.81 -5.26
N GLY A 271 12.68 -15.39 -4.91
CA GLY A 271 13.86 -15.74 -5.68
C GLY A 271 14.27 -17.21 -5.51
N LEU A 272 14.04 -17.79 -4.32
CA LEU A 272 14.39 -19.18 -4.01
C LEU A 272 13.48 -20.21 -4.69
N ILE A 273 12.19 -19.89 -4.85
CA ILE A 273 11.19 -20.79 -5.43
C ILE A 273 11.57 -21.24 -6.86
N PRO A 274 11.72 -20.33 -7.85
CA PRO A 274 12.11 -20.71 -9.20
C PRO A 274 13.55 -21.24 -9.26
N ALA A 275 14.46 -20.73 -8.43
CA ALA A 275 15.83 -21.23 -8.38
C ALA A 275 15.90 -22.71 -7.99
N LYS A 276 15.17 -23.13 -6.95
CA LYS A 276 15.07 -24.53 -6.54
C LYS A 276 14.43 -25.38 -7.63
N ARG A 277 13.34 -24.88 -8.24
CA ARG A 277 12.67 -25.60 -9.32
C ARG A 277 13.58 -25.85 -10.53
N ILE A 278 14.38 -24.85 -10.91
CA ILE A 278 15.33 -24.97 -12.01
C ILE A 278 16.38 -26.05 -11.71
N ILE A 279 16.88 -26.13 -10.47
CA ILE A 279 17.85 -27.16 -10.06
C ILE A 279 17.22 -28.56 -10.09
N GLU A 280 15.98 -28.73 -9.63
CA GLU A 280 15.28 -30.02 -9.64
C GLU A 280 14.99 -30.57 -11.05
N LEU A 281 14.95 -29.70 -12.05
CA LEU A 281 14.68 -30.05 -13.45
C LEU A 281 15.94 -30.42 -14.26
N GLN A 282 17.13 -30.27 -13.65
CA GLN A 282 18.42 -30.67 -14.24
C GLN A 282 18.73 -32.12 -13.93
#